data_AF-A0A2J6RSG0-F1
#
_entry.id   AF-A0A2J6RSG0-F1
#
_cell.length_a   1.000
_cell.length_b   1.000
_cell.length_c   1.000
_cell.angle_alpha   90.00
_cell.angle_beta   90.00
_cell.angle_gamma   90.00
#
_symmetry.space_group_name_H-M   'P 1'
#
loop_
_entity.id
_entity.type
_entity.pdbx_description
1 polymer ?
#
loop_
_entity_poly.entity_id
_entity_poly.type
_entity_poly.pdbx_seq_one_letter_code
_entity_poly.pdbx_strand_id
1 'polypeptide(L)'
;MANMSTPRRPLRDLSLNIVRGKELTPEMRGKILGIYIAGHNIPYIMVRLKQSRKACRTTIEQDELRTDAHTLPRPGGKKSFTHLDERNILRHARTYPKHTYNQ
;
A
#
# COMPACT_ATOMS: atom_id res chain seq x y z
N MET A 1 21.67 36.61 26.18
CA MET A 1 21.60 35.18 26.52
C MET A 1 21.76 34.39 25.24
N ALA A 2 22.85 33.62 25.07
CA ALA A 2 23.12 32.89 23.85
C ALA A 2 22.21 31.66 23.76
N ASN A 3 21.44 31.53 22.67
CA ASN A 3 20.64 30.34 22.36
C ASN A 3 21.58 29.15 22.09
N MET A 4 21.75 28.26 23.07
CA MET A 4 22.42 26.97 22.84
C MET A 4 21.53 26.10 21.95
N SER A 5 21.99 25.82 20.73
CA SER A 5 21.33 24.89 19.83
C SER A 5 21.40 23.48 20.42
N THR A 6 20.27 22.78 20.46
CA THR A 6 20.22 21.40 20.96
C THR A 6 21.00 20.48 20.01
N PRO A 7 21.95 19.66 20.49
CA PRO A 7 22.70 18.77 19.62
C PRO A 7 21.77 17.77 18.94
N ARG A 8 21.95 17.55 17.63
CA ARG A 8 21.22 16.52 16.89
C ARG A 8 21.53 15.15 17.50
N ARG A 9 20.50 14.31 17.66
CA ARG A 9 20.71 12.91 18.06
C ARG A 9 21.59 12.22 17.00
N PRO A 10 22.60 11.44 17.40
CA PRO A 10 23.40 10.67 16.45
C PRO A 10 22.50 9.75 15.63
N LEU A 11 22.84 9.58 14.36
CA LEU A 11 22.14 8.61 13.50
C LEU A 11 22.31 7.22 14.09
N ARG A 12 21.21 6.47 14.19
CA ARG A 12 21.25 5.07 14.64
C ARG A 12 22.07 4.23 13.66
N ASP A 13 22.65 3.14 14.16
CA ASP A 13 23.37 2.18 13.34
C ASP A 13 22.50 1.65 12.19
N LEU A 14 23.10 1.60 11.00
CA LEU A 14 22.44 1.15 9.79
C LEU A 14 22.42 -0.39 9.78
N SER A 15 21.30 -1.00 10.17
CA SER A 15 21.12 -2.44 9.99
C SER A 15 20.89 -2.75 8.50
N LEU A 16 21.86 -3.42 7.87
CA LEU A 16 21.78 -3.86 6.48
C LEU A 16 20.85 -5.08 6.29
N ASN A 17 20.49 -5.77 7.37
CA ASN A 17 19.66 -6.98 7.34
C ASN A 17 18.14 -6.69 7.33
N ILE A 18 17.74 -5.44 7.05
CA ILE A 18 16.33 -5.07 6.95
C ILE A 18 15.82 -5.44 5.56
N VAL A 19 15.04 -6.51 5.48
CA VAL A 19 14.26 -6.83 4.28
C VAL A 19 13.10 -5.84 4.18
N ARG A 20 13.25 -4.83 3.32
CA ARG A 20 12.15 -3.89 3.01
C ARG A 20 11.04 -4.63 2.26
N GLY A 21 9.78 -4.33 2.60
CA GLY A 21 8.61 -4.88 1.91
C GLY A 21 8.20 -6.29 2.37
N LYS A 22 8.67 -6.78 3.52
CA LYS A 22 8.16 -8.03 4.09
C LYS A 22 6.67 -7.88 4.42
N GLU A 23 5.85 -8.66 3.75
CA GLU A 23 4.42 -8.72 4.00
C GLU A 23 4.13 -9.55 5.26
N LEU A 24 3.03 -9.23 5.94
CA LEU A 24 2.51 -10.08 7.01
C LEU A 24 2.07 -11.42 6.42
N THR A 25 2.36 -12.52 7.12
CA THR A 25 1.80 -13.82 6.75
C THR A 25 0.29 -13.84 7.01
N PRO A 26 -0.48 -14.68 6.30
CA PRO A 26 -1.91 -14.84 6.56
C PRO A 26 -2.22 -15.18 8.03
N GLU A 27 -1.43 -16.06 8.64
CA GLU A 27 -1.54 -16.40 10.06
C GLU A 27 -1.39 -15.19 10.99
N MET A 28 -0.42 -14.32 10.69
CA MET A 28 -0.20 -13.11 11.50
C MET A 28 -1.35 -12.12 11.35
N ARG A 29 -1.96 -12.02 10.15
CA ARG A 29 -3.16 -11.22 9.93
C ARG A 29 -4.35 -11.78 10.70
N GLY A 30 -4.56 -13.09 10.64
CA GLY A 30 -5.60 -13.78 11.44
C GLY A 30 -5.45 -13.53 12.94
N LYS A 31 -4.21 -13.57 13.47
CA LYS A 31 -3.93 -13.23 14.88
C LYS A 31 -4.25 -11.77 15.20
N ILE A 32 -3.91 -10.83 14.33
CA ILE A 32 -4.25 -9.40 14.51
C ILE A 32 -5.77 -9.23 14.59
N LEU A 33 -6.50 -9.85 13.67
CA LEU A 33 -7.96 -9.75 13.58
C LEU A 33 -8.65 -10.42 14.76
N GLY A 34 -8.23 -11.62 15.14
CA GLY A 34 -8.80 -12.31 16.31
C GLY A 34 -8.65 -11.50 17.59
N ILE A 35 -7.49 -10.87 17.82
CA ILE A 35 -7.26 -10.01 19.00
C ILE A 35 -8.11 -8.73 18.92
N TYR A 36 -8.30 -8.16 17.72
CA TYR A 36 -9.12 -6.97 17.52
C TYR A 36 -10.62 -7.27 17.74
N ILE A 37 -11.12 -8.39 17.20
CA ILE A 37 -12.48 -8.88 17.39
C ILE A 37 -12.76 -9.16 18.87
N ALA A 38 -11.75 -9.62 19.61
CA ALA A 38 -11.82 -9.78 21.08
C ALA A 38 -11.88 -8.45 21.85
N GLY A 39 -11.90 -7.30 21.16
CA GLY A 39 -12.09 -5.97 21.77
C GLY A 39 -10.81 -5.28 22.23
N HIS A 40 -9.63 -5.79 21.88
CA HIS A 40 -8.37 -5.16 22.27
C HIS A 40 -7.93 -4.03 21.32
N ASN A 41 -7.31 -3.01 21.91
CA ASN A 41 -6.87 -1.83 21.20
C ASN A 41 -5.60 -2.09 20.37
N ILE A 42 -5.39 -1.33 19.29
CA ILE A 42 -4.19 -1.43 18.44
C ILE A 42 -2.86 -1.35 19.22
N PRO A 43 -2.68 -0.46 20.22
CA PRO A 43 -1.44 -0.42 21.01
C PRO A 43 -1.12 -1.76 21.69
N TYR A 44 -2.15 -2.46 22.19
CA TYR A 44 -2.00 -3.79 22.80
C TYR A 44 -1.53 -4.81 21.76
N ILE A 45 -2.17 -4.83 20.58
CA ILE A 45 -1.81 -5.72 19.47
C ILE A 45 -0.36 -5.50 19.03
N MET A 46 0.08 -4.24 18.93
CA MET A 46 1.45 -3.90 18.56
C MET A 46 2.48 -4.49 19.53
N VAL A 47 2.25 -4.33 20.83
CA VAL A 47 3.14 -4.85 21.87
C VAL A 47 3.13 -6.38 21.85
N ARG A 48 1.95 -6.99 21.74
CA ARG A 48 1.76 -8.44 21.77
C ARG A 48 2.40 -9.14 20.56
N LEU A 49 2.20 -8.61 19.35
CA LEU A 49 2.64 -9.24 18.10
C LEU A 49 3.95 -8.63 17.54
N LYS A 50 4.52 -7.64 18.22
CA LYS A 50 5.72 -6.88 17.79
C LYS A 50 5.59 -6.34 16.36
N GLN A 51 4.37 -5.93 15.99
CA GLN A 51 4.07 -5.38 14.68
C GLN A 51 3.95 -3.86 14.72
N SER A 52 4.23 -3.22 13.58
CA SER A 52 4.09 -1.78 13.47
C SER A 52 2.61 -1.35 13.56
N ARG A 53 2.38 -0.15 14.10
CA ARG A 53 1.03 0.44 14.18
C ARG A 53 0.33 0.45 12.83
N LYS A 54 1.09 0.83 11.78
CA LYS A 54 0.59 0.90 10.42
C LYS A 54 0.13 -0.47 9.95
N ALA A 55 0.95 -1.51 10.14
CA ALA A 55 0.61 -2.87 9.72
C ALA A 55 -0.65 -3.39 10.42
N CYS A 56 -0.79 -3.21 11.75
CA CYS A 56 -2.00 -3.60 12.47
C CYS A 56 -3.24 -2.86 11.93
N ARG A 57 -3.15 -1.53 11.80
CA ARG A 57 -4.24 -0.68 11.31
C ARG A 57 -4.67 -1.04 9.90
N THR A 58 -3.74 -1.14 8.95
CA THR A 58 -4.03 -1.55 7.56
C THR A 58 -4.52 -2.98 7.46
N THR A 59 -4.19 -3.84 8.42
CA THR A 59 -4.73 -5.20 8.45
C THR A 59 -6.22 -5.15 8.78
N ILE A 60 -6.60 -4.43 9.84
CA ILE A 60 -7.99 -4.26 10.26
C ILE A 60 -8.82 -3.53 9.19
N GLU A 61 -8.34 -2.39 8.69
CA GLU A 61 -9.08 -1.56 7.73
C GLU A 61 -9.34 -2.24 6.37
N GLN A 62 -8.49 -3.19 5.97
CA GLN A 62 -8.60 -3.88 4.68
C GLN A 62 -9.14 -5.31 4.82
N ASP A 63 -9.57 -5.71 6.02
CA ASP A 63 -9.99 -7.09 6.26
C ASP A 63 -11.18 -7.49 5.40
N GLU A 64 -12.20 -6.64 5.37
CA GLU A 64 -13.42 -6.83 4.57
C GLU A 64 -13.14 -6.97 3.07
N LEU A 65 -12.01 -6.44 2.60
CA LEU A 65 -11.61 -6.49 1.19
C LEU A 65 -10.78 -7.74 0.85
N ARG A 66 -10.19 -8.41 1.85
CA ARG A 66 -9.30 -9.56 1.62
C ARG A 66 -10.10 -10.86 1.56
N THR A 67 -9.77 -11.69 0.58
CA THR A 67 -10.14 -13.11 0.57
C THR A 67 -9.05 -13.92 1.27
N ASP A 68 -9.41 -14.75 2.26
CA ASP A 68 -8.54 -15.71 2.95
C ASP A 68 -7.25 -15.11 3.56
N ALA A 69 -7.31 -13.87 4.05
CA ALA A 69 -6.17 -13.16 4.66
C ALA A 69 -4.92 -13.03 3.75
N HIS A 70 -5.08 -13.23 2.44
CA HIS A 70 -4.02 -12.99 1.46
C HIS A 70 -3.85 -11.52 1.15
N THR A 71 -2.66 -11.16 0.66
CA THR A 71 -2.36 -9.78 0.27
C THR A 71 -3.18 -9.40 -0.95
N LEU A 72 -3.78 -8.20 -0.93
CA LEU A 72 -4.47 -7.66 -2.08
C LEU A 72 -3.48 -7.38 -3.22
N PRO A 73 -3.87 -7.63 -4.48
CA PRO A 73 -3.07 -7.21 -5.61
C PRO A 73 -2.90 -5.69 -5.56
N ARG A 74 -1.73 -5.21 -5.98
CA ARG A 74 -1.52 -3.76 -6.12
C ARG A 74 -2.49 -3.23 -7.18
N PRO A 75 -3.08 -2.05 -6.96
CA PRO A 75 -3.93 -1.45 -7.98
C PRO A 75 -3.14 -1.32 -9.28
N GLY A 76 -3.78 -1.70 -10.39
CA GLY A 76 -3.20 -1.51 -11.71
C GLY A 76 -2.87 -0.04 -11.95
N GLY A 77 -1.80 0.22 -12.70
CA GLY A 77 -1.50 1.57 -13.16
C GLY A 77 -2.66 2.11 -14.01
N LYS A 78 -2.88 3.44 -13.97
CA LYS A 78 -3.84 4.07 -14.88
C LYS A 78 -3.42 3.77 -16.32
N LYS A 79 -4.38 3.39 -17.17
CA LYS A 79 -4.13 3.29 -18.61
C LYS A 79 -3.76 4.69 -19.10
N SER A 80 -2.56 4.82 -19.67
CA SER A 80 -2.14 6.02 -20.38
C SER A 80 -2.21 5.72 -21.86
N PHE A 81 -2.71 6.66 -22.66
CA PHE A 81 -2.55 6.58 -24.11
C PHE A 81 -1.06 6.62 -24.42
N THR A 82 -0.60 5.66 -25.19
CA THR A 82 0.74 5.67 -25.76
C THR A 82 0.74 6.51 -27.04
N HIS A 83 1.91 6.95 -27.49
CA HIS A 83 2.02 7.61 -28.81
C HIS A 83 1.52 6.72 -29.96
N LEU A 84 1.58 5.39 -29.80
CA LEU A 84 1.03 4.45 -30.76
C LEU A 84 -0.51 4.52 -30.78
N ASP A 85 -1.15 4.58 -29.61
CA ASP A 85 -2.59 4.72 -29.49
C ASP A 85 -3.07 6.04 -30.12
N GLU A 86 -2.36 7.14 -29.83
CA GLU A 86 -2.63 8.46 -30.42
C GLU A 86 -2.51 8.42 -31.95
N ARG A 87 -1.44 7.83 -32.49
CA ARG A 87 -1.24 7.68 -33.93
C ARG A 87 -2.34 6.84 -34.58
N ASN A 88 -2.77 5.77 -33.91
CA ASN A 88 -3.85 4.91 -34.40
C ASN A 88 -5.19 5.66 -34.44
N ILE A 89 -5.51 6.44 -33.40
CA ILE A 89 -6.70 7.29 -33.35
C ILE A 89 -6.67 8.32 -34.46
N LEU A 90 -5.56 9.04 -34.64
CA LEU A 90 -5.40 10.03 -35.71
C LEU A 90 -5.51 9.40 -37.11
N ARG A 91 -4.92 8.22 -37.31
CA ARG A 91 -5.07 7.48 -38.57
C ARG A 91 -6.53 7.13 -38.82
N HIS A 92 -7.23 6.60 -37.81
CA HIS A 92 -8.64 6.24 -37.93
C HIS A 92 -9.51 7.46 -38.29
N ALA A 93 -9.31 8.59 -37.60
CA ALA A 93 -10.03 9.83 -37.88
C ALA A 93 -9.78 10.36 -39.31
N ARG A 94 -8.56 10.19 -39.85
CA ARG A 94 -8.22 10.56 -41.23
C ARG A 94 -8.87 9.63 -42.26
N THR A 95 -8.89 8.32 -42.00
CA THR A 95 -9.44 7.32 -42.94
C THR A 95 -10.97 7.32 -42.93
N TYR A 96 -11.58 7.50 -41.76
CA TYR A 96 -13.04 7.40 -41.57
C TYR A 96 -13.60 8.63 -40.83
N PRO A 97 -13.62 9.82 -41.46
CA PRO A 97 -13.97 11.06 -40.78
C PRO A 97 -15.44 11.14 -40.31
N LYS A 98 -16.31 10.26 -40.83
CA LYS A 98 -17.74 10.19 -40.45
C LYS A 98 -18.04 9.08 -39.43
N HIS A 99 -17.05 8.27 -39.05
CA HIS A 99 -17.25 7.29 -37.98
C HIS A 99 -17.49 8.02 -36.66
N THR A 100 -18.50 7.56 -35.93
CA THR A 100 -18.84 8.05 -34.60
C THR A 100 -18.58 6.94 -33.58
N TYR A 101 -18.52 7.29 -32.30
CA TYR A 101 -18.18 6.36 -31.21
C TYR A 101 -19.20 5.22 -30.99
N ASN A 102 -20.36 5.24 -31.66
CA ASN A 102 -21.50 4.34 -31.42
C ASN A 102 -21.63 3.19 -32.43
N GLN A 103 -20.53 2.72 -33.03
CA GLN A 103 -20.56 1.54 -33.89
C GLN A 103 -20.39 0.24 -33.10
#